data_AF-A0A914VHY4-F1
#
_entry.id   AF-A0A914VHY4-F1
#
_cell.length_a   1.000
_cell.length_b   1.000
_cell.length_c   1.000
_cell.angle_alpha   90.00
_cell.angle_beta   90.00
_cell.angle_gamma   90.00
#
_symmetry.space_group_name_H-M   'P 1'
#
loop_
_entity.id
_entity.type
_entity.pdbx_description
1 polymer ?
#
loop_
_entity_poly.entity_id
_entity_poly.type
_entity_poly.pdbx_seq_one_letter_code
_entity_poly.pdbx_strand_id
1 'polypeptide(L)'
;MRAPQLSTGGDEQLEMMTRAGFVYDNSISANPGHNGQPFWPQTMDYRLSWDCQTSECPTKSFPGIWEIPLNQFYGYYLPQIQAYKRSSMIRAATTLNATVEELVSLLRNNFDRAYNANRAPYVLSLNADFLQLNGEAVGMKALEQFIADVSAKQDVWFVTLKELVDWLRQPVPHTQMDRIDSLKCRQGKKLHPSGRVPCSKPNRCMYRTPDLNSPEHQFLTCNPCPQMFPWVRNPVGKLYL
;
A
#
# COMPACT_ATOMS: atom_id res chain seq x y z
N MET A 1 -2.35 -2.59 -7.85
CA MET A 1 -3.67 -2.96 -7.29
C MET A 1 -3.45 -3.41 -5.85
N ARG A 2 -4.47 -3.31 -4.99
CA ARG A 2 -4.46 -3.94 -3.66
C ARG A 2 -5.90 -4.39 -3.38
N ALA A 3 -6.09 -5.68 -3.18
CA ALA A 3 -7.39 -6.25 -2.92
C ALA A 3 -7.90 -5.86 -1.52
N PRO A 4 -9.21 -5.60 -1.36
CA PRO A 4 -9.80 -5.37 -0.05
C PRO A 4 -9.51 -6.50 0.93
N GLN A 5 -9.24 -6.16 2.19
CA GLN A 5 -8.87 -7.11 3.26
C GLN A 5 -7.65 -8.00 2.94
N LEU A 6 -6.86 -7.66 1.92
CA LEU A 6 -5.76 -8.49 1.43
C LEU A 6 -6.22 -9.88 0.97
N SER A 7 -7.50 -10.01 0.59
CA SER A 7 -8.07 -11.23 0.04
C SER A 7 -7.72 -11.32 -1.44
N THR A 8 -6.70 -12.10 -1.77
CA THR A 8 -6.28 -12.34 -3.16
C THR A 8 -7.35 -13.10 -3.92
N GLY A 9 -7.47 -12.85 -5.23
CA GLY A 9 -8.36 -13.55 -6.16
C GLY A 9 -7.62 -14.55 -7.06
N GLY A 10 -6.50 -15.10 -6.59
CA GLY A 10 -5.66 -16.05 -7.31
C GLY A 10 -5.27 -15.61 -8.73
N ASP A 11 -5.37 -16.56 -9.65
CA ASP A 11 -5.06 -16.36 -11.07
C ASP A 11 -6.01 -15.35 -11.74
N GLU A 12 -7.29 -15.33 -11.38
CA GLU A 12 -8.28 -14.44 -12.02
C GLU A 12 -7.99 -12.96 -11.73
N GLN A 13 -7.52 -12.66 -10.52
CA GLN A 13 -7.05 -11.33 -10.15
C GLN A 13 -5.95 -10.86 -11.10
N LEU A 14 -4.93 -11.69 -11.31
CA LEU A 14 -3.78 -11.34 -12.14
C LEU A 14 -4.15 -11.31 -13.63
N GLU A 15 -5.04 -12.19 -14.10
CA GLU A 15 -5.56 -12.16 -15.46
C GLU A 15 -6.31 -10.86 -15.75
N MET A 16 -7.18 -10.44 -14.84
CA MET A 16 -7.85 -9.14 -14.93
C MET A 16 -6.84 -8.00 -14.96
N MET A 17 -5.82 -8.06 -14.11
CA MET A 17 -4.78 -7.03 -14.06
C MET A 17 -4.01 -6.91 -15.37
N THR A 18 -3.63 -8.02 -16.00
CA THR A 18 -2.99 -8.04 -17.32
C THR A 18 -3.88 -7.37 -18.35
N ARG A 19 -5.17 -7.76 -18.43
CA ARG A 19 -6.12 -7.21 -19.41
C ARG A 19 -6.39 -5.72 -19.21
N ALA A 20 -6.46 -5.26 -17.96
CA ALA A 20 -6.74 -3.87 -17.60
C ALA A 20 -5.48 -2.99 -17.58
N GLY A 21 -4.28 -3.55 -17.79
CA GLY A 21 -3.03 -2.79 -17.84
C GLY A 21 -2.50 -2.35 -16.47
N PHE A 22 -2.84 -3.06 -15.39
CA PHE A 22 -2.20 -2.84 -14.09
C PHE A 22 -0.77 -3.37 -14.10
N VAL A 23 0.15 -2.65 -13.45
CA VAL A 23 1.59 -2.95 -13.49
C VAL A 23 2.13 -3.62 -12.23
N TYR A 24 1.41 -3.54 -11.11
CA TYR A 24 1.79 -4.21 -9.88
C TYR A 24 0.56 -4.60 -9.06
N ASP A 25 0.68 -5.65 -8.26
CA ASP A 25 -0.17 -6.01 -7.13
C ASP A 25 0.60 -5.83 -5.81
N ASN A 26 -0.15 -5.60 -4.73
CA ASN A 26 0.39 -5.46 -3.39
C ASN A 26 -0.64 -5.94 -2.36
N SER A 27 -1.15 -7.15 -2.59
CA SER A 27 -2.15 -7.82 -1.77
C SER A 27 -1.59 -9.03 -1.03
N ILE A 28 -0.49 -9.62 -1.51
CA ILE A 28 0.02 -10.88 -0.97
C ILE A 28 0.90 -10.62 0.25
N SER A 29 0.50 -11.22 1.37
CA SER A 29 1.29 -11.23 2.60
C SER A 29 2.54 -12.08 2.45
N ALA A 30 3.67 -11.59 2.94
CA ALA A 30 4.92 -12.34 3.00
C ALA A 30 5.42 -12.42 4.45
N ASN A 31 5.70 -13.63 4.91
CA ASN A 31 6.24 -13.89 6.23
C ASN A 31 7.72 -14.30 6.13
N PRO A 32 8.67 -13.35 6.29
CA PRO A 32 10.09 -13.69 6.28
C PRO A 32 10.57 -14.41 7.54
N GLY A 33 9.75 -14.55 8.59
CA GLY A 33 10.22 -14.97 9.92
C GLY A 33 10.83 -13.79 10.68
N HIS A 34 10.84 -13.87 12.02
CA HIS A 34 11.31 -12.75 12.87
C HIS A 34 12.75 -12.33 12.56
N ASN A 35 13.63 -13.33 12.42
CA ASN A 35 15.06 -13.17 12.11
C ASN A 35 15.38 -13.29 10.61
N GLY A 36 14.37 -13.54 9.77
CA GLY A 36 14.60 -13.67 8.33
C GLY A 36 14.57 -12.32 7.62
N GLN A 37 15.23 -12.30 6.46
CA GLN A 37 15.32 -11.12 5.61
C GLN A 37 13.98 -10.86 4.92
N PRO A 38 13.50 -9.60 4.87
CA PRO A 38 12.28 -9.29 4.13
C PRO A 38 12.43 -9.60 2.63
N PHE A 39 11.33 -9.96 1.98
CA PHE A 39 11.32 -10.30 0.56
C PHE A 39 11.33 -9.04 -0.30
N TRP A 40 12.11 -9.06 -1.38
CA TRP A 40 12.04 -8.07 -2.45
C TRP A 40 10.81 -8.32 -3.33
N PRO A 41 10.26 -7.28 -3.99
CA PRO A 41 9.31 -7.46 -5.07
C PRO A 41 9.86 -8.36 -6.16
N GLN A 42 8.97 -9.11 -6.79
CA GLN A 42 9.29 -9.95 -7.94
C GLN A 42 8.23 -9.75 -9.02
N THR A 43 8.54 -10.16 -10.23
CA THR A 43 7.50 -10.32 -11.25
C THR A 43 6.76 -11.64 -11.05
N MET A 44 5.53 -11.68 -11.53
CA MET A 44 4.70 -12.88 -11.59
C MET A 44 4.99 -13.73 -12.84
N ASP A 45 6.15 -13.54 -13.47
CA ASP A 45 6.68 -14.44 -14.51
C ASP A 45 6.90 -15.86 -13.94
N TYR A 46 7.24 -15.94 -12.64
CA TYR A 46 7.57 -17.16 -11.91
C TYR A 46 6.76 -17.26 -10.63
N ARG A 47 6.79 -18.45 -10.01
CA ARG A 47 6.17 -18.70 -8.70
C ARG A 47 6.67 -17.73 -7.63
N LEU A 48 5.83 -17.48 -6.63
CA LEU A 48 6.20 -16.66 -5.46
C LEU A 48 7.42 -17.22 -4.74
N SER A 49 8.32 -16.33 -4.33
CA SER A 49 9.53 -16.67 -3.56
C SER A 49 9.26 -16.90 -2.07
N TRP A 50 8.03 -16.67 -1.62
CA TRP A 50 7.59 -16.89 -0.24
C TRP A 50 6.33 -17.74 -0.20
N ASP A 51 6.07 -18.32 0.97
CA ASP A 51 4.86 -19.09 1.22
C ASP A 51 3.63 -18.18 1.24
N CYS A 52 2.66 -18.50 0.40
CA CYS A 52 1.43 -17.76 0.24
C CYS A 52 0.34 -18.41 1.10
N GLN A 53 -0.12 -17.68 2.12
CA GLN A 53 -0.97 -18.23 3.19
C GLN A 53 -2.47 -17.89 3.05
N THR A 54 -2.86 -17.41 1.86
CA THR A 54 -4.25 -17.09 1.51
C THR A 54 -4.88 -18.27 0.77
N SER A 55 -6.20 -18.38 0.79
CA SER A 55 -6.92 -19.48 0.14
C SER A 55 -6.76 -19.49 -1.39
N GLU A 56 -6.57 -18.31 -1.99
CA GLU A 56 -6.51 -18.14 -3.45
C GLU A 56 -5.17 -17.54 -3.87
N CYS A 57 -4.12 -18.35 -3.76
CA CYS A 57 -2.78 -17.98 -4.23
C CYS A 57 -2.67 -18.18 -5.76
N PRO A 58 -2.02 -17.24 -6.48
CA PRO A 58 -1.77 -17.42 -7.91
C PRO A 58 -0.81 -18.60 -8.15
N THR A 59 -1.08 -19.38 -9.18
CA THR A 59 -0.31 -20.58 -9.55
C THR A 59 0.24 -20.52 -10.97
N LYS A 60 -0.37 -19.70 -11.84
CA LYS A 60 0.06 -19.49 -13.22
C LYS A 60 1.06 -18.34 -13.32
N SER A 61 1.69 -18.25 -14.49
CA SER A 61 2.58 -17.16 -14.86
C SER A 61 1.79 -16.00 -15.45
N PHE A 62 2.05 -14.79 -14.96
CA PHE A 62 1.50 -13.53 -15.44
C PHE A 62 2.64 -12.53 -15.73
N PRO A 63 3.28 -12.67 -16.89
CA PRO A 63 4.44 -11.86 -17.23
C PRO A 63 4.21 -10.35 -17.16
N GLY A 64 5.20 -9.64 -16.60
CA GLY A 64 5.21 -8.18 -16.51
C GLY A 64 4.39 -7.56 -15.37
N ILE A 65 3.58 -8.34 -14.64
CA ILE A 65 2.96 -7.89 -13.39
C ILE A 65 3.98 -8.03 -12.26
N TRP A 66 4.19 -6.98 -11.49
CA TRP A 66 5.00 -7.02 -10.28
C TRP A 66 4.15 -7.38 -9.06
N GLU A 67 4.56 -8.37 -8.27
CA GLU A 67 4.07 -8.54 -6.90
C GLU A 67 5.02 -7.81 -5.95
N ILE A 68 4.47 -6.84 -5.22
CA ILE A 68 5.17 -6.16 -4.15
C ILE A 68 4.70 -6.82 -2.84
N PRO A 69 5.55 -7.61 -2.15
CA PRO A 69 5.14 -8.31 -0.96
C PRO A 69 4.75 -7.36 0.17
N LEU A 70 3.69 -7.70 0.89
CA LEU A 70 3.42 -7.14 2.20
C LEU A 70 4.19 -7.93 3.26
N ASN A 71 5.48 -7.61 3.41
CA ASN A 71 6.32 -8.17 4.47
C ASN A 71 5.70 -7.87 5.84
N GLN A 72 5.41 -8.91 6.61
CA GLN A 72 4.74 -8.78 7.90
C GLN A 72 5.58 -7.98 8.90
N PHE A 73 4.92 -7.03 9.58
CA PHE A 73 5.46 -6.37 10.75
C PHE A 73 5.50 -7.35 11.93
N TYR A 74 6.53 -7.22 12.75
CA TYR A 74 6.66 -7.90 14.04
C TYR A 74 6.48 -6.86 15.14
N GLY A 75 5.44 -7.03 15.94
CA GLY A 75 5.14 -6.21 17.11
C GLY A 75 5.73 -6.81 18.38
N TYR A 76 4.95 -6.80 19.46
CA TYR A 76 5.39 -7.31 20.76
C TYR A 76 5.36 -8.84 20.83
N TYR A 77 6.17 -9.40 21.72
CA TYR A 77 6.20 -10.84 22.00
C TYR A 77 5.01 -11.25 22.88
N LEU A 78 4.37 -12.37 22.53
CA LEU A 78 3.25 -12.97 23.25
C LEU A 78 3.74 -14.27 23.92
N PRO A 79 4.06 -14.27 25.23
CA PRO A 79 4.56 -15.45 25.93
C PRO A 79 3.61 -16.64 25.89
N GLN A 80 2.29 -16.40 25.82
CA GLN A 80 1.25 -17.43 25.87
C GLN A 80 1.29 -18.36 24.66
N ILE A 81 1.74 -17.85 23.50
CA ILE A 81 1.83 -18.59 22.25
C ILE A 81 3.27 -18.69 21.72
N GLN A 82 4.24 -18.26 22.54
CA GLN A 82 5.67 -18.23 22.23
C GLN A 82 5.99 -17.61 20.86
N ALA A 83 5.29 -16.53 20.50
CA ALA A 83 5.40 -15.91 19.19
C ALA A 83 5.23 -14.40 19.27
N TYR A 84 5.77 -13.69 18.29
CA TYR A 84 5.52 -12.26 18.12
C TYR A 84 4.16 -12.04 17.48
N LYS A 85 3.43 -11.03 17.97
CA LYS A 85 2.27 -10.51 17.23
C LYS A 85 2.76 -9.98 15.89
N ARG A 86 2.15 -10.42 14.80
CA ARG A 86 2.60 -10.07 13.46
C ARG A 86 1.43 -9.87 12.52
N SER A 87 1.59 -9.00 11.54
CA SER A 87 0.56 -8.71 10.55
C SER A 87 1.16 -7.95 9.37
N SER A 88 0.52 -8.08 8.20
CA SER A 88 0.81 -7.28 7.02
C SER A 88 0.31 -5.85 7.13
N MET A 89 -0.58 -5.55 8.08
CA MET A 89 -1.07 -4.20 8.39
C MET A 89 -0.59 -3.81 9.78
N ILE A 90 0.06 -2.65 9.92
CA ILE A 90 0.67 -2.22 11.19
C ILE A 90 -0.34 -2.19 12.34
N ARG A 91 -1.56 -1.72 12.09
CA ARG A 91 -2.63 -1.64 13.10
C ARG A 91 -2.91 -2.99 13.77
N ALA A 92 -2.82 -4.07 13.01
CA ALA A 92 -3.08 -5.42 13.51
C ALA A 92 -1.84 -6.04 14.16
N ALA A 93 -0.65 -5.46 14.02
CA ALA A 93 0.54 -5.82 14.77
C ALA A 93 0.68 -5.05 16.11
N THR A 94 -0.12 -3.99 16.32
CA THR A 94 -0.05 -3.13 17.53
C THR A 94 -1.08 -3.53 18.58
N THR A 95 -0.87 -3.09 19.83
CA THR A 95 -1.90 -3.08 20.87
C THR A 95 -2.77 -1.82 20.74
N LEU A 96 -3.92 -1.82 21.42
CA LEU A 96 -4.76 -0.62 21.51
C LEU A 96 -4.03 0.46 22.31
N ASN A 97 -3.64 0.17 23.54
CA ASN A 97 -2.99 1.06 24.49
C ASN A 97 -1.51 1.39 24.20
N ALA A 98 -1.01 1.17 22.98
CA ALA A 98 0.38 1.45 22.66
C ALA A 98 0.73 2.94 22.83
N THR A 99 1.90 3.24 23.38
CA THR A 99 2.41 4.62 23.47
C THR A 99 3.08 5.06 22.17
N VAL A 100 3.38 6.35 22.04
CA VAL A 100 4.13 6.88 20.88
C VAL A 100 5.48 6.17 20.76
N GLU A 101 6.20 6.02 21.87
CA GLU A 101 7.54 5.44 21.93
C GLU A 101 7.54 3.96 21.53
N GLU A 102 6.52 3.21 21.96
CA GLU A 102 6.34 1.80 21.58
C GLU A 102 6.07 1.66 20.07
N LEU A 103 5.25 2.55 19.50
CA LEU A 103 4.96 2.55 18.07
C LEU A 103 6.16 2.98 17.23
N VAL A 104 6.91 4.00 17.66
CA VAL A 104 8.17 4.42 17.02
C VAL A 104 9.16 3.25 17.05
N SER A 105 9.28 2.57 18.19
CA SER A 105 10.16 1.40 18.32
C SER A 105 9.73 0.26 17.40
N LEU A 106 8.42 -0.02 17.28
CA LEU A 106 7.90 -1.02 16.35
C LEU A 106 8.24 -0.66 14.89
N LEU A 107 7.99 0.59 14.49
CA LEU A 107 8.30 1.07 13.14
C LEU A 107 9.80 0.96 12.84
N ARG A 108 10.65 1.40 13.77
CA ARG A 108 12.10 1.38 13.65
C ARG A 108 12.67 -0.03 13.60
N ASN A 109 12.25 -0.91 14.51
CA ASN A 109 12.72 -2.29 14.53
C ASN A 109 12.38 -3.03 13.23
N ASN A 110 11.21 -2.79 12.66
CA ASN A 110 10.84 -3.41 11.38
C ASN A 110 11.56 -2.77 10.19
N PHE A 111 11.82 -1.47 10.21
CA PHE A 111 12.68 -0.80 9.23
C PHE A 111 14.11 -1.35 9.26
N ASP A 112 14.69 -1.48 10.46
CA ASP A 112 16.07 -1.93 10.68
C ASP A 112 16.31 -3.36 10.19
N ARG A 113 15.27 -4.21 10.18
CA ARG A 113 15.34 -5.57 9.59
C ARG A 113 15.61 -5.56 8.08
N ALA A 114 15.08 -4.57 7.36
CA ALA A 114 15.41 -4.38 5.95
C ALA A 114 16.73 -3.60 5.80
N TYR A 115 16.85 -2.49 6.54
CA TYR A 115 17.96 -1.55 6.41
C TYR A 115 19.33 -2.17 6.73
N ASN A 116 19.40 -3.03 7.74
CA ASN A 116 20.67 -3.68 8.15
C ASN A 116 20.92 -5.03 7.46
N ALA A 117 20.02 -5.48 6.59
CA ALA A 117 20.14 -6.75 5.88
C ALA A 117 20.19 -6.53 4.36
N ASN A 118 19.15 -6.94 3.64
CA ASN A 118 19.13 -6.98 2.17
C ASN A 118 18.53 -5.73 1.51
N ARG A 119 18.21 -4.68 2.30
CA ARG A 119 17.61 -3.42 1.83
C ARG A 119 16.28 -3.57 1.07
N ALA A 120 15.55 -4.67 1.29
CA ALA A 120 14.23 -4.86 0.69
C ALA A 120 13.28 -3.69 1.01
N PRO A 121 12.38 -3.29 0.09
CA PRO A 121 11.49 -2.16 0.31
C PRO A 121 10.63 -2.32 1.56
N TYR A 122 10.70 -1.34 2.47
CA TYR A 122 9.89 -1.30 3.68
C TYR A 122 8.53 -0.64 3.38
N VAL A 123 7.54 -1.45 3.02
CA VAL A 123 6.19 -0.97 2.69
C VAL A 123 5.40 -0.67 3.97
N LEU A 124 5.11 0.61 4.20
CA LEU A 124 4.26 1.07 5.31
C LEU A 124 2.77 0.85 5.00
N SER A 125 2.25 -0.34 5.28
CA SER A 125 0.83 -0.67 5.17
C SER A 125 0.04 -0.32 6.44
N LEU A 126 -0.71 0.78 6.38
CA LEU A 126 -1.51 1.32 7.47
C LEU A 126 -2.91 1.77 7.01
N ASN A 127 -3.80 2.01 7.96
CA ASN A 127 -5.14 2.57 7.75
C ASN A 127 -5.36 3.79 8.67
N ALA A 128 -6.47 4.51 8.47
CA ALA A 128 -6.80 5.68 9.30
C ALA A 128 -6.95 5.33 10.80
N ASP A 129 -7.44 4.12 11.11
CA ASP A 129 -7.58 3.64 12.48
C ASP A 129 -6.25 3.56 13.24
N PHE A 130 -5.14 3.24 12.54
CA PHE A 130 -3.81 3.32 13.14
C PHE A 130 -3.42 4.75 13.47
N LEU A 131 -3.65 5.67 12.53
CA LEU A 131 -3.26 7.07 12.70
C LEU A 131 -4.02 7.71 13.88
N GLN A 132 -5.28 7.31 14.07
CA GLN A 132 -6.17 7.80 15.13
C GLN A 132 -6.13 6.93 16.41
N LEU A 133 -5.13 6.06 16.57
CA LEU A 133 -5.07 5.12 17.70
C LEU A 133 -5.27 5.85 19.04
N ASN A 134 -6.11 5.25 19.90
CA ASN A 134 -6.55 5.76 21.20
C ASN A 134 -7.25 7.12 21.20
N GLY A 135 -7.68 7.63 20.04
CA GLY A 135 -8.38 8.91 19.94
C GLY A 135 -7.48 10.14 20.07
N GLU A 136 -6.18 9.97 20.34
CA GLU A 136 -5.21 11.08 20.56
C GLU A 136 -4.18 11.20 19.43
N ALA A 137 -4.47 10.58 18.29
CA ALA A 137 -3.60 10.53 17.12
C ALA A 137 -2.18 9.99 17.44
N VAL A 138 -2.08 9.03 18.36
CA VAL A 138 -0.80 8.46 18.83
C VAL A 138 -0.02 7.84 17.67
N GLY A 139 -0.71 7.13 16.77
CA GLY A 139 -0.08 6.55 15.59
C GLY A 139 0.43 7.59 14.59
N MET A 140 -0.25 8.74 14.46
CA MET A 140 0.25 9.85 13.64
C MET A 140 1.54 10.43 14.22
N LYS A 141 1.56 10.74 15.52
CA LYS A 141 2.76 11.28 16.20
C LYS A 141 3.95 10.33 16.05
N ALA A 142 3.71 9.03 16.23
CA ALA A 142 4.75 8.01 16.07
C ALA A 142 5.25 7.92 14.62
N LEU A 143 4.35 8.01 13.63
CA LEU A 143 4.72 7.98 12.22
C LEU A 143 5.54 9.24 11.84
N GLU A 144 5.14 10.42 12.29
CA GLU A 144 5.87 11.68 12.06
C GLU A 144 7.28 11.61 12.65
N GLN A 145 7.42 11.14 13.89
CA GLN A 145 8.73 10.97 14.52
C GLN A 145 9.60 9.94 13.78
N PHE A 146 9.04 8.78 13.43
CA PHE A 146 9.76 7.76 12.65
C PHE A 146 10.23 8.31 11.30
N ILE A 147 9.37 9.02 10.58
CA ILE A 147 9.72 9.64 9.30
C ILE A 147 10.85 10.65 9.49
N ALA A 148 10.79 11.50 10.52
CA ALA A 148 11.84 12.47 10.82
C ALA A 148 13.19 11.76 11.10
N ASP A 149 13.18 10.71 11.91
CA ASP A 149 14.38 9.94 12.26
C ASP A 149 15.06 9.30 11.04
N VAL A 150 14.28 8.63 10.17
CA VAL A 150 14.86 7.94 9.01
C VAL A 150 15.14 8.87 7.84
N SER A 151 14.46 10.02 7.74
CA SER A 151 14.76 11.05 6.73
C SER A 151 16.13 11.71 6.94
N ALA A 152 16.70 11.60 8.14
CA ALA A 152 18.06 12.05 8.39
C ALA A 152 19.13 11.15 7.72
N LYS A 153 18.75 9.96 7.23
CA LYS A 153 19.64 9.05 6.52
C LYS A 153 19.69 9.43 5.04
N GLN A 154 20.90 9.68 4.52
CA GLN A 154 21.09 10.10 3.12
C GLN A 154 20.79 9.00 2.09
N ASP A 155 20.69 7.76 2.54
CA ASP A 155 20.46 6.57 1.73
C ASP A 155 19.03 5.99 1.90
N VAL A 156 18.07 6.83 2.30
CA VAL A 156 16.64 6.47 2.44
C VAL A 156 15.77 7.38 1.58
N TRP A 157 14.89 6.77 0.77
CA TRP A 157 13.91 7.46 -0.06
C TRP A 157 12.50 7.03 0.28
N PHE A 158 11.60 8.01 0.41
CA PHE A 158 10.16 7.78 0.46
C PHE A 158 9.61 7.86 -0.95
N VAL A 159 9.10 6.74 -1.45
CA VAL A 159 8.61 6.61 -2.83
C VAL A 159 7.25 5.94 -2.84
N THR A 160 6.49 6.19 -3.89
CA THR A 160 5.29 5.42 -4.21
C THR A 160 5.65 4.03 -4.70
N LEU A 161 4.72 3.09 -4.62
CA LEU A 161 4.92 1.73 -5.16
C LEU A 161 5.20 1.74 -6.68
N LYS A 162 4.65 2.73 -7.40
CA LYS A 162 4.90 2.88 -8.84
C LYS A 162 6.34 3.31 -9.14
N GLU A 163 6.86 4.27 -8.37
CA GLU A 163 8.25 4.71 -8.47
C GLU A 163 9.22 3.60 -8.07
N LEU A 164 8.88 2.79 -7.07
CA LEU A 164 9.62 1.58 -6.72
C LEU A 164 9.70 0.61 -7.91
N VAL A 165 8.58 0.34 -8.58
CA VAL A 165 8.56 -0.52 -9.79
C VAL A 165 9.40 0.08 -10.92
N ASP A 166 9.39 1.41 -11.09
CA ASP A 166 10.24 2.06 -12.08
C ASP A 166 11.73 1.90 -11.77
N TRP A 167 12.12 2.02 -10.50
CA TRP A 167 13.48 1.72 -10.06
C TRP A 167 13.85 0.24 -10.26
N LEU A 168 12.95 -0.70 -9.93
CA LEU A 168 13.21 -2.13 -10.09
C LEU A 168 13.41 -2.56 -11.55
N ARG A 169 12.79 -1.86 -12.50
CA ARG A 169 13.00 -2.10 -13.93
C ARG A 169 14.39 -1.68 -14.40
N GLN A 170 15.01 -0.70 -13.75
CA GLN A 170 16.32 -0.15 -14.10
C GLN A 170 17.06 0.29 -12.82
N PRO A 171 17.55 -0.66 -12.01
CA PRO A 171 18.10 -0.35 -10.71
C PRO A 171 19.38 0.46 -10.85
N VAL A 172 19.45 1.55 -10.11
CA VAL A 172 20.63 2.43 -10.02
C VAL A 172 21.09 2.53 -8.58
N PRO A 173 22.39 2.71 -8.32
CA PRO A 173 22.86 2.99 -6.97
C PRO A 173 22.27 4.30 -6.45
N HIS A 174 22.23 4.43 -5.13
CA HIS A 174 21.62 5.56 -4.42
C HIS A 174 22.17 6.94 -4.85
N THR A 175 23.44 6.99 -5.30
CA THR A 175 24.09 8.19 -5.84
C THR A 175 23.60 8.62 -7.23
N GLN A 176 22.76 7.80 -7.86
CA GLN A 176 22.28 7.98 -9.23
C GLN A 176 20.75 7.96 -9.33
N MET A 177 20.04 8.11 -8.20
CA MET A 177 18.56 8.12 -8.17
C MET A 177 17.97 9.19 -9.11
N ASP A 178 18.68 10.30 -9.31
CA ASP A 178 18.34 11.35 -10.28
C ASP A 178 18.36 10.88 -11.75
N ARG A 179 18.80 9.65 -12.07
CA ARG A 179 18.69 9.10 -13.43
C ARG A 179 17.29 8.57 -13.72
N ILE A 180 16.49 8.26 -12.70
CA ILE A 180 15.14 7.74 -12.86
C ILE A 180 14.16 8.91 -12.91
N ASP A 181 13.60 9.15 -14.09
CA ASP A 181 12.74 10.31 -14.33
C ASP A 181 11.52 10.41 -13.41
N SER A 182 10.97 9.28 -12.95
CA SER A 182 9.85 9.26 -12.02
C SER A 182 10.24 9.63 -10.59
N LEU A 183 11.50 9.46 -10.20
CA LEU A 183 12.01 9.79 -8.85
C LEU A 183 12.55 11.22 -8.74
N LYS A 184 12.70 11.91 -9.87
CA LYS A 184 13.11 13.32 -9.87
C LYS A 184 12.04 14.17 -9.19
N CYS A 185 12.41 14.85 -8.12
CA CYS A 185 11.60 15.90 -7.52
C CYS A 185 11.37 17.03 -8.53
N ARG A 186 10.19 17.05 -9.17
CA ARG A 186 9.76 18.16 -10.03
C ARG A 186 9.38 19.36 -9.16
N GLN A 187 10.37 20.04 -8.59
CA GLN A 187 10.16 21.32 -7.94
C GLN A 187 9.46 22.26 -8.93
N GLY A 188 8.28 22.78 -8.57
CA GLY A 188 7.57 23.80 -9.34
C GLY A 188 6.51 23.34 -10.33
N LYS A 189 6.22 22.04 -10.51
CA LYS A 189 5.07 21.58 -11.30
C LYS A 189 4.03 20.90 -10.42
N LYS A 190 3.04 21.66 -9.93
CA LYS A 190 1.74 21.13 -9.47
C LYS A 190 0.96 20.54 -10.66
N LEU A 191 1.54 19.58 -11.36
CA LEU A 191 0.84 18.83 -12.39
C LEU A 191 0.50 17.49 -11.75
N HIS A 192 -0.76 17.39 -11.34
CA HIS A 192 -1.40 16.08 -11.19
C HIS A 192 -1.01 15.23 -12.42
N PRO A 193 -0.66 13.94 -12.28
CA PRO A 193 -0.18 13.12 -13.40
C PRO A 193 -1.10 13.11 -14.64
N SER A 194 -2.38 13.45 -14.46
CA SER A 194 -3.40 13.58 -15.50
C SER A 194 -3.43 14.94 -16.22
N GLY A 195 -2.58 15.90 -15.83
CA GLY A 195 -2.63 17.29 -16.31
C GLY A 195 -3.88 18.06 -15.86
N ARG A 196 -4.77 17.44 -15.07
CA ARG A 196 -6.00 18.07 -14.61
C ARG A 196 -5.73 18.88 -13.35
N VAL A 197 -6.04 20.18 -13.44
CA VAL A 197 -5.97 21.08 -12.28
C VAL A 197 -7.11 20.71 -11.33
N PRO A 198 -6.83 20.50 -10.02
CA PRO A 198 -7.89 20.39 -9.03
C PRO A 198 -8.81 21.61 -9.10
N CYS A 199 -10.11 21.39 -9.16
CA CYS A 199 -11.09 22.48 -9.12
C CYS A 199 -11.08 23.16 -7.75
N SER A 200 -11.26 24.48 -7.72
CA SER A 200 -11.31 25.25 -6.46
C SER A 200 -12.54 24.93 -5.60
N LYS A 201 -13.65 24.54 -6.24
CA LYS A 201 -14.90 24.14 -5.58
C LYS A 201 -15.42 22.85 -6.23
N PRO A 202 -15.40 21.70 -5.53
CA PRO A 202 -15.93 20.46 -6.06
C PRO A 202 -17.47 20.47 -6.08
N ASN A 203 -18.04 19.76 -7.05
CA ASN A 203 -19.46 19.44 -7.08
C ASN A 203 -19.75 18.38 -6.02
N ARG A 204 -20.85 18.57 -5.27
CA ARG A 204 -21.38 17.56 -4.35
C ARG A 204 -22.51 16.82 -5.04
N CYS A 205 -22.30 15.54 -5.29
CA CYS A 205 -23.29 14.67 -5.94
C CYS A 205 -23.92 13.77 -4.89
N MET A 206 -25.25 13.81 -4.77
CA MET A 206 -26.02 13.05 -3.79
C MET A 206 -27.05 12.21 -4.54
N TYR A 207 -27.09 10.92 -4.22
CA TYR A 207 -27.96 9.96 -4.89
C TYR A 207 -28.72 9.15 -3.86
N ARG A 208 -30.00 8.92 -4.13
CA ARG A 208 -30.82 7.93 -3.44
C ARG A 208 -30.66 6.60 -4.14
N THR A 209 -30.23 5.58 -3.42
CA THR A 209 -29.86 4.25 -3.94
C THR A 209 -30.40 3.16 -3.02
N PRO A 210 -31.74 3.01 -2.92
CA PRO A 210 -32.35 2.08 -1.97
C PRO A 210 -31.99 0.62 -2.24
N ASP A 211 -31.61 0.30 -3.47
CA ASP A 211 -31.23 -1.05 -3.91
C ASP A 211 -29.76 -1.41 -3.60
N LEU A 212 -28.99 -0.49 -3.03
CA LEU A 212 -27.60 -0.72 -2.60
C LEU A 212 -27.53 -0.87 -1.08
N ASN A 213 -26.36 -1.31 -0.59
CA ASN A 213 -26.11 -1.53 0.84
C ASN A 213 -26.34 -0.28 1.72
N SER A 214 -26.29 0.91 1.13
CA SER A 214 -26.66 2.17 1.78
C SER A 214 -27.76 2.86 0.97
N PRO A 215 -28.83 3.36 1.62
CA PRO A 215 -29.95 4.00 0.93
C PRO A 215 -29.56 5.33 0.27
N GLU A 216 -28.45 5.92 0.71
CA GLU A 216 -27.92 7.16 0.17
C GLU A 216 -26.41 7.06 -0.02
N HIS A 217 -25.93 7.61 -1.13
CA HIS A 217 -24.52 7.78 -1.41
C HIS A 217 -24.22 9.19 -1.86
N GLN A 218 -23.07 9.70 -1.44
CA GLN A 218 -22.57 11.00 -1.88
C GLN A 218 -21.07 10.97 -2.14
N PHE A 219 -20.63 11.77 -3.09
CA PHE A 219 -19.20 12.01 -3.33
C PHE A 219 -18.95 13.42 -3.85
N LEU A 220 -17.68 13.83 -3.76
CA LEU A 220 -17.19 15.10 -4.30
C LEU A 220 -16.41 14.84 -5.59
N THR A 221 -16.61 15.67 -6.61
CA THR A 221 -15.91 15.56 -7.89
C THR A 221 -15.71 16.92 -8.54
N CYS A 222 -14.64 17.06 -9.33
CA CYS A 222 -14.43 18.24 -10.18
C CYS A 222 -15.15 18.15 -11.52
N ASN A 223 -15.71 16.99 -11.87
CA ASN A 223 -16.53 16.82 -13.06
C ASN A 223 -18.00 17.09 -12.73
N PRO A 224 -18.88 17.30 -13.74
CA PRO A 224 -20.32 17.26 -13.53
C PRO A 224 -20.76 15.97 -12.83
N CYS A 225 -21.81 16.06 -12.01
CA CYS A 225 -22.38 14.88 -11.38
C CYS A 225 -22.92 13.91 -12.44
N PRO A 226 -22.56 12.61 -12.40
CA PRO A 226 -23.16 11.60 -13.28
C PRO A 226 -24.67 11.49 -13.03
N GLN A 227 -25.39 10.88 -13.97
CA GLN A 227 -26.84 10.73 -13.88
C GLN A 227 -27.25 9.72 -12.79
N MET A 228 -26.44 8.70 -12.57
CA MET A 228 -26.61 7.68 -11.54
C MET A 228 -25.37 7.57 -10.67
N PHE A 229 -25.51 7.00 -9.48
CA PHE A 229 -24.37 6.67 -8.63
C PHE A 229 -23.46 5.63 -9.31
N PRO A 230 -22.16 5.92 -9.52
CA PRO A 230 -21.23 4.95 -10.09
C PRO A 230 -21.12 3.69 -9.22
N TRP A 231 -21.25 2.52 -9.83
CA TRP A 231 -21.20 1.23 -9.13
C TRP A 231 -20.58 0.12 -9.98
N VAL A 232 -20.46 -1.09 -9.43
CA VAL A 232 -19.77 -2.25 -10.05
C VAL A 232 -20.24 -2.52 -11.49
N ARG A 233 -21.54 -2.46 -11.76
CA ARG A 233 -22.12 -2.70 -13.10
C ARG A 233 -22.30 -1.42 -13.94
N ASN A 234 -22.00 -0.25 -13.39
CA ASN A 234 -22.12 1.04 -14.05
C ASN A 234 -21.05 2.01 -13.50
N PRO A 235 -19.77 1.78 -13.80
CA PRO A 235 -18.66 2.53 -13.20
C PRO A 235 -18.61 4.00 -13.64
N VAL A 236 -19.36 4.36 -14.68
CA VAL A 236 -19.46 5.73 -15.21
C VAL A 236 -20.73 6.47 -14.73
N GLY A 237 -21.69 5.78 -14.12
CA GLY A 237 -22.93 6.37 -13.63
C GLY A 237 -23.85 6.92 -14.72
N LYS A 238 -23.94 6.25 -15.88
CA LYS A 238 -24.86 6.62 -16.97
C LYS A 238 -26.26 6.09 -16.71
N LEU A 239 -27.30 6.75 -17.21
CA LEU A 239 -28.65 6.18 -17.22
C LEU A 239 -28.63 4.85 -18.00
N TYR A 240 -29.32 3.83 -17.49
CA TYR A 240 -29.59 2.63 -18.28
C TYR A 240 -30.56 3.00 -19.41
N LEU A 241 -30.18 2.71 -20.65
CA LEU A 241 -31.07 2.74 -21.82
C LEU A 241 -31.75 1.39 -21.98
#